data_AF-A0A7Y8JFH4-F1
#
_entry.id   AF-A0A7Y8JFH4-F1
#
_cell.length_a   1.000
_cell.length_b   1.000
_cell.length_c   1.000
_cell.angle_alpha   90.00
_cell.angle_beta   90.00
_cell.angle_gamma   90.00
#
_symmetry.space_group_name_H-M   'P 1'
#
loop_
_entity.id
_entity.type
_entity.pdbx_description
1 polymer ?
#
loop_
_entity_poly.entity_id
_entity_poly.type
_entity_poly.pdbx_seq_one_letter_code
_entity_poly.pdbx_strand_id
1 'polypeptide(L)'
;AGHAARLARFISTRLVRNDGLFKAVARGRQIEGAELEDYAYIVAGLLDYAEAAKDNMAKQLASRLAHQAWNRFFSSRGWRREANPLLKTIRPEAILPDGATPSPSAMLIAASLRLDDAGLNTMARQALSWQSMAMSHDPFAFATHIRVYQQGIN
;
A
#
# COMPACT_ATOMS: atom_id res chain seq x y z
N ALA A 1 1.35 -23.86 0.17
CA ALA A 1 0.11 -23.36 0.79
C ALA A 1 0.25 -23.04 2.30
N GLY A 2 0.82 -23.93 3.14
CA GLY A 2 0.78 -23.77 4.61
C GLY A 2 1.48 -22.53 5.21
N HIS A 3 2.60 -22.07 4.64
CA HIS A 3 3.33 -20.90 5.16
C HIS A 3 2.56 -19.59 4.93
N ALA A 4 2.06 -19.36 3.71
CA ALA A 4 1.29 -18.17 3.37
C ALA A 4 -0.02 -18.07 4.18
N ALA A 5 -0.72 -19.19 4.38
CA ALA A 5 -1.91 -19.24 5.21
C ALA A 5 -1.62 -18.87 6.68
N ARG A 6 -0.49 -19.33 7.24
CA ARG A 6 -0.07 -18.95 8.60
C ARG A 6 0.26 -17.46 8.70
N LEU A 7 0.93 -16.91 7.68
CA LEU A 7 1.24 -15.48 7.65
C LEU A 7 -0.03 -14.63 7.54
N ALA A 8 -0.96 -14.98 6.63
CA ALA A 8 -2.24 -14.28 6.49
C ALA A 8 -3.05 -14.31 7.80
N ARG A 9 -3.07 -15.46 8.49
CA ARG A 9 -3.68 -15.57 9.83
C ARG A 9 -2.95 -14.73 10.88
N PHE A 10 -1.63 -14.71 10.87
CA PHE A 10 -0.87 -13.87 11.79
C PHE A 10 -1.21 -12.38 11.59
N ILE A 11 -1.20 -11.91 10.33
CA ILE A 11 -1.59 -10.54 9.99
C ILE A 11 -2.99 -10.23 10.52
N SER A 12 -3.99 -11.04 10.16
CA SER A 12 -5.38 -10.76 10.51
C SER A 12 -5.67 -10.82 12.01
N THR A 13 -4.96 -11.66 12.77
CA THR A 13 -5.23 -11.87 14.20
C THR A 13 -4.34 -11.05 15.12
N ARG A 14 -3.12 -10.70 14.68
CA ARG A 14 -2.07 -10.07 15.52
C ARG A 14 -1.67 -8.67 15.08
N LEU A 15 -1.75 -8.35 13.79
CA LEU A 15 -1.35 -7.03 13.28
C LEU A 15 -2.53 -6.13 12.96
N VAL A 16 -3.75 -6.66 12.81
CA VAL A 16 -4.94 -5.86 12.51
C VAL A 16 -5.87 -5.76 13.73
N ARG A 17 -6.30 -4.54 14.03
CA ARG A 17 -7.42 -4.22 14.93
C ARG A 17 -8.28 -3.12 14.31
N ASN A 18 -9.44 -2.84 14.92
CA ASN A 18 -10.47 -1.94 14.39
C ASN A 18 -9.92 -0.60 13.86
N ASP A 19 -8.90 -0.03 14.53
CA ASP A 19 -8.33 1.26 14.15
C ASP A 19 -7.26 1.16 13.05
N GLY A 20 -6.78 -0.04 12.73
CA GLY A 20 -5.92 -0.29 11.58
C GLY A 20 -4.79 -1.27 11.84
N LEU A 21 -3.68 -1.03 11.17
CA LEU A 21 -2.51 -1.89 11.16
C LEU A 21 -1.50 -1.47 12.23
N PHE A 22 -1.02 -2.43 13.00
CA PHE A 22 0.16 -2.27 13.84
C PHE A 22 1.42 -2.54 13.01
N LYS A 23 2.47 -1.76 13.27
CA LYS A 23 3.76 -1.89 12.59
C LYS A 23 4.39 -3.24 12.88
N ALA A 24 4.32 -3.69 14.13
CA ALA A 24 4.94 -4.94 14.55
C ALA A 24 4.32 -5.53 15.82
N VAL A 25 4.72 -6.77 16.13
CA VAL A 25 4.52 -7.40 17.44
C VAL A 25 5.88 -7.78 18.01
N ALA A 26 6.22 -7.26 19.17
CA ALA A 26 7.46 -7.58 19.89
C ALA A 26 7.15 -8.03 21.31
N ARG A 27 7.66 -9.20 21.71
CA ARG A 27 7.44 -9.79 23.04
C ARG A 27 5.96 -9.79 23.47
N GLY A 28 5.07 -10.07 22.53
CA GLY A 28 3.62 -10.09 22.74
C GLY A 28 2.93 -8.72 22.73
N ARG A 29 3.67 -7.62 22.67
CA ARG A 29 3.13 -6.25 22.60
C ARG A 29 3.02 -5.79 21.15
N GLN A 30 1.91 -5.12 20.84
CA GLN A 30 1.70 -4.48 19.54
C GLN A 30 2.41 -3.12 19.52
N ILE A 31 3.03 -2.80 18.38
CA ILE A 31 3.72 -1.52 18.14
C ILE A 31 2.90 -0.74 17.13
N GLU A 32 2.45 0.44 17.52
CA GLU A 32 1.69 1.37 16.65
C GLU A 32 2.58 2.07 15.62
N GLY A 33 1.98 2.93 14.80
CA GLY A 33 2.71 3.72 13.82
C GLY A 33 3.07 2.96 12.55
N ALA A 34 2.18 2.08 12.07
CA ALA A 34 2.33 1.53 10.73
C ALA A 34 2.31 2.66 9.69
N GLU A 35 3.21 2.56 8.73
CA GLU A 35 3.44 3.53 7.67
C GLU A 35 2.83 3.07 6.36
N LEU A 36 2.88 3.94 5.34
CA LEU A 36 2.39 3.60 4.00
C LEU A 36 3.04 2.31 3.48
N GLU A 37 4.33 2.09 3.76
CA GLU A 37 5.04 0.88 3.35
C GLU A 37 4.43 -0.39 3.97
N ASP A 38 4.20 -0.38 5.29
CA ASP A 38 3.61 -1.50 6.03
C ASP A 38 2.23 -1.87 5.45
N TYR A 39 1.41 -0.86 5.17
CA TYR A 39 0.10 -1.05 4.56
C TYR A 39 0.20 -1.58 3.13
N ALA A 40 1.03 -0.95 2.28
CA ALA A 40 1.11 -1.27 0.86
C ALA A 40 1.53 -2.73 0.63
N TYR A 41 2.56 -3.20 1.35
CA TYR A 41 3.05 -4.57 1.19
C TYR A 41 2.11 -5.60 1.80
N ILE A 42 1.43 -5.29 2.92
CA ILE A 42 0.43 -6.21 3.49
C ILE A 42 -0.78 -6.32 2.57
N VAL A 43 -1.27 -5.21 2.00
CA VAL A 43 -2.38 -5.22 1.04
C VAL A 43 -2.00 -6.06 -0.19
N ALA A 44 -0.83 -5.81 -0.79
CA ALA A 44 -0.36 -6.57 -1.94
C ALA A 44 -0.21 -8.07 -1.62
N GLY A 45 0.47 -8.41 -0.52
CA GLY A 45 0.68 -9.81 -0.13
C GLY A 45 -0.60 -10.55 0.25
N LEU A 46 -1.56 -9.88 0.91
CA LEU A 46 -2.89 -10.46 1.18
C LEU A 46 -3.67 -10.71 -0.11
N LEU A 47 -3.55 -9.82 -1.09
CA LEU A 47 -4.23 -9.98 -2.37
C LEU A 47 -3.62 -11.13 -3.20
N ASP A 48 -2.29 -11.22 -3.25
CA ASP A 48 -1.57 -12.34 -3.87
C ASP A 48 -1.97 -13.68 -3.21
N TYR A 49 -2.04 -13.70 -1.88
CA TYR A 49 -2.51 -14.88 -1.15
C TYR A 49 -3.98 -15.20 -1.44
N ALA A 50 -4.85 -14.19 -1.47
CA ALA A 50 -6.27 -14.36 -1.74
C ALA A 50 -6.52 -14.97 -3.12
N GLU A 51 -5.80 -14.53 -4.15
CA GLU A 51 -5.89 -15.08 -5.50
C GLU A 51 -5.39 -16.52 -5.56
N ALA A 52 -4.21 -16.79 -5.00
CA ALA A 52 -3.61 -18.12 -5.02
C ALA A 52 -4.42 -19.16 -4.21
N ALA A 53 -5.01 -18.75 -3.08
CA ALA A 53 -5.75 -19.62 -2.18
C ALA A 53 -7.27 -19.57 -2.38
N LYS A 54 -7.78 -18.70 -3.27
CA LYS A 54 -9.21 -18.37 -3.41
C LYS A 54 -9.85 -17.94 -2.09
N ASP A 55 -9.12 -17.16 -1.30
CA ASP A 55 -9.52 -16.75 0.06
C ASP A 55 -10.22 -15.37 0.03
N ASN A 56 -11.55 -15.40 0.05
CA ASN A 56 -12.37 -14.19 0.06
C ASN A 56 -12.18 -13.33 1.33
N MET A 57 -11.85 -13.93 2.48
CA MET A 57 -11.61 -13.18 3.71
C MET A 57 -10.31 -12.38 3.61
N ALA A 58 -9.27 -12.97 3.01
CA ALA A 58 -8.01 -12.28 2.73
C ALA A 58 -8.22 -11.12 1.73
N LYS A 59 -9.01 -11.33 0.66
CA LYS A 59 -9.36 -10.26 -0.29
C LYS A 59 -10.11 -9.11 0.39
N GLN A 60 -11.10 -9.42 1.23
CA GLN A 60 -11.84 -8.40 1.99
C GLN A 60 -10.94 -7.64 2.97
N LEU A 61 -10.01 -8.33 3.63
CA LEU A 61 -9.04 -7.67 4.51
C LEU A 61 -8.11 -6.74 3.73
N ALA A 62 -7.61 -7.17 2.56
CA ALA A 62 -6.81 -6.34 1.67
C ALA A 62 -7.56 -5.07 1.25
N SER A 63 -8.83 -5.19 0.84
CA SER A 63 -9.68 -4.04 0.50
C SER A 63 -9.84 -3.06 1.66
N ARG A 64 -10.17 -3.55 2.87
CA ARG A 64 -10.30 -2.68 4.06
C ARG A 64 -8.99 -1.96 4.39
N LEU A 65 -7.86 -2.65 4.35
CA LEU A 65 -6.56 -2.05 4.63
C LEU A 65 -6.15 -1.06 3.54
N ALA A 66 -6.49 -1.32 2.27
CA ALA A 66 -6.27 -0.38 1.17
C ALA A 66 -7.03 0.93 1.42
N HIS A 67 -8.32 0.87 1.76
CA HIS A 67 -9.12 2.06 2.12
C HIS A 67 -8.49 2.86 3.26
N GLN A 68 -8.05 2.17 4.32
CA GLN A 68 -7.36 2.82 5.42
C GLN A 68 -6.06 3.50 4.97
N ALA A 69 -5.27 2.83 4.13
CA ALA A 69 -4.01 3.36 3.62
C ALA A 69 -4.23 4.62 2.78
N TRP A 70 -5.19 4.58 1.84
CA TRP A 70 -5.56 5.73 1.03
C TRP A 70 -6.01 6.92 1.88
N ASN A 71 -6.86 6.68 2.88
CA ASN A 71 -7.33 7.74 3.78
C ASN A 71 -6.21 8.33 4.66
N ARG A 72 -5.22 7.52 5.05
CA ARG A 72 -4.13 7.94 5.95
C ARG A 72 -2.97 8.62 5.23
N PHE A 73 -2.66 8.19 4.01
CA PHE A 73 -1.37 8.49 3.36
C PHE A 73 -1.49 9.23 2.03
N PHE A 74 -2.68 9.38 1.47
CA PHE A 74 -2.89 10.14 0.23
C PHE A 74 -3.85 11.32 0.45
N SER A 75 -3.61 12.40 -0.26
CA SER A 75 -4.44 13.61 -0.23
C SER A 75 -4.31 14.38 -1.54
N SER A 76 -5.05 15.47 -1.68
CA SER A 76 -4.87 16.41 -2.78
C SER A 76 -3.47 17.06 -2.85
N ARG A 77 -2.64 16.91 -1.79
CA ARG A 77 -1.25 17.38 -1.76
C ARG A 77 -0.22 16.30 -2.12
N GLY A 78 -0.66 15.05 -2.26
CA GLY A 78 0.17 13.91 -2.64
C GLY A 78 0.29 12.87 -1.52
N TRP A 79 1.33 12.05 -1.64
CA TRP A 79 1.64 10.92 -0.78
C TRP A 79 2.45 11.34 0.45
N ARG A 80 2.16 10.70 1.58
CA ARG A 80 2.97 10.75 2.80
C ARG A 80 3.40 9.34 3.17
N ARG A 81 4.62 9.19 3.69
CA ARG A 81 5.13 7.92 4.21
C ARG A 81 4.56 7.62 5.59
N GLU A 82 4.57 8.64 6.46
CA GLU A 82 4.04 8.59 7.82
C GLU A 82 2.73 9.38 7.92
N ALA A 83 1.76 8.87 8.69
CA ALA A 83 0.51 9.57 8.95
C ALA A 83 0.72 10.78 9.87
N ASN A 84 1.62 10.63 10.86
CA ASN A 84 1.97 11.64 11.84
C ASN A 84 3.49 11.78 11.94
N PRO A 85 4.14 12.46 10.96
CA PRO A 85 5.59 12.63 10.97
C PRO A 85 6.02 13.47 12.17
N LEU A 86 7.10 13.05 12.85
CA LEU A 86 7.69 13.81 13.96
C LEU A 86 8.21 15.18 13.48
N LEU A 87 8.76 15.22 12.26
CA LEU A 87 9.20 16.44 11.62
C LEU A 87 8.05 17.06 10.80
N LYS A 88 7.52 18.18 11.30
CA LYS A 88 6.43 18.93 10.64
C LYS A 88 6.80 19.54 9.28
N THR A 89 8.09 19.55 8.93
CA THR A 89 8.60 20.07 7.66
C THR A 89 8.50 19.06 6.52
N ILE A 90 8.24 17.78 6.80
CA ILE A 90 8.08 16.75 5.78
C ILE A 90 6.83 17.08 4.94
N ARG A 91 7.06 17.34 3.65
CA ARG A 91 5.98 17.64 2.71
C ARG A 91 5.52 16.36 2.01
N PRO A 92 4.23 16.27 1.66
CA PRO A 92 3.78 15.21 0.78
C PRO A 92 4.47 15.27 -0.57
N GLU A 93 4.73 14.11 -1.16
CA GLU A 93 5.39 13.96 -2.45
C GLU A 93 4.37 13.57 -3.52
N ALA A 94 4.53 14.09 -4.74
CA ALA A 94 3.62 13.78 -5.83
C ALA A 94 3.64 12.29 -6.20
N ILE A 95 4.84 11.72 -6.24
CA ILE A 95 5.13 10.33 -6.52
C ILE A 95 6.26 9.94 -5.57
N LEU A 96 6.16 8.78 -4.92
CA LEU A 96 7.25 8.25 -4.12
C LEU A 96 8.15 7.37 -5.00
N PRO A 97 9.47 7.61 -5.05
CA PRO A 97 10.38 6.72 -5.76
C PRO A 97 10.49 5.35 -5.09
N ASP A 98 11.01 4.39 -5.84
CA ASP A 98 11.55 3.15 -5.32
C ASP A 98 12.76 3.46 -4.42
N GLY A 99 12.96 2.63 -3.40
CA GLY A 99 14.13 2.67 -2.52
C GLY A 99 14.90 1.36 -2.60
N ALA A 100 15.38 0.87 -1.46
CA ALA A 100 15.84 -0.53 -1.35
C ALA A 100 14.70 -1.54 -1.61
N THR A 101 13.46 -1.07 -1.55
CA THR A 101 12.21 -1.79 -1.77
C THR A 101 11.38 -1.07 -2.86
N PRO A 102 10.43 -1.78 -3.51
CA PRO A 102 9.51 -1.16 -4.48
C PRO A 102 8.74 0.03 -3.89
N SER A 103 8.41 1.04 -4.68
CA SER A 103 7.67 2.21 -4.20
C SER A 103 6.36 1.80 -3.51
N PRO A 104 6.14 2.18 -2.24
CA PRO A 104 4.95 1.75 -1.51
C PRO A 104 3.68 2.42 -2.06
N SER A 105 3.77 3.64 -2.62
CA SER A 105 2.62 4.24 -3.31
C SER A 105 2.29 3.51 -4.61
N ALA A 106 3.29 3.13 -5.41
CA ALA A 106 3.06 2.34 -6.62
C ALA A 106 2.43 0.98 -6.29
N MET A 107 2.93 0.30 -5.26
CA MET A 107 2.41 -0.99 -4.80
C MET A 107 0.95 -0.89 -4.33
N LEU A 108 0.60 0.17 -3.59
CA LEU A 108 -0.79 0.39 -3.16
C LEU A 108 -1.71 0.72 -4.35
N ILE A 109 -1.26 1.54 -5.31
CA ILE A 109 -1.99 1.82 -6.55
C ILE A 109 -2.26 0.51 -7.31
N ALA A 110 -1.22 -0.31 -7.52
CA ALA A 110 -1.33 -1.58 -8.23
C ALA A 110 -2.33 -2.53 -7.57
N ALA A 111 -2.23 -2.70 -6.25
CA ALA A 111 -3.16 -3.54 -5.51
C ALA A 111 -4.59 -3.00 -5.55
N SER A 112 -4.76 -1.68 -5.53
CA SER A 112 -6.07 -1.03 -5.64
C SER A 112 -6.73 -1.23 -6.99
N LEU A 113 -5.95 -1.24 -8.08
CA LEU A 113 -6.43 -1.54 -9.43
C LEU A 113 -6.88 -3.00 -9.60
N ARG A 114 -6.25 -3.92 -8.86
CA ARG A 114 -6.61 -5.35 -8.84
C ARG A 114 -7.84 -5.66 -7.99
N LEU A 115 -8.21 -4.74 -7.08
CA LEU A 115 -9.40 -4.88 -6.25
C LEU A 115 -10.63 -4.48 -7.07
N ASP A 116 -11.69 -5.28 -6.93
CA ASP A 116 -13.00 -5.01 -7.54
C ASP A 116 -13.77 -3.98 -6.69
N ASP A 117 -13.20 -2.77 -6.59
CA ASP A 117 -13.70 -1.66 -5.77
C ASP A 117 -13.56 -0.36 -6.56
N ALA A 118 -14.70 0.19 -7.02
CA ALA A 118 -14.72 1.37 -7.87
C ALA A 118 -14.12 2.62 -7.19
N GLY A 119 -14.25 2.74 -5.87
CA GLY A 119 -13.69 3.85 -5.11
C GLY A 119 -12.17 3.80 -5.11
N LEU A 120 -11.59 2.64 -4.76
CA LEU A 120 -10.15 2.42 -4.79
C LEU A 120 -9.57 2.57 -6.20
N ASN A 121 -10.27 2.08 -7.22
CA ASN A 121 -9.88 2.25 -8.62
C ASN A 121 -9.84 3.72 -9.03
N THR A 122 -10.82 4.52 -8.61
CA THR A 122 -10.86 5.95 -8.89
C THR A 122 -9.69 6.67 -8.22
N MET A 123 -9.40 6.37 -6.95
CA MET A 123 -8.25 6.94 -6.25
C MET A 123 -6.92 6.53 -6.89
N ALA A 124 -6.78 5.27 -7.30
CA ALA A 124 -5.60 4.74 -7.98
C ALA A 124 -5.35 5.47 -9.31
N ARG A 125 -6.39 5.61 -10.15
CA ARG A 125 -6.30 6.34 -11.42
C ARG A 125 -6.03 7.83 -11.22
N GLN A 126 -6.60 8.43 -10.19
CA GLN A 126 -6.29 9.81 -9.81
C GLN A 126 -4.82 9.95 -9.40
N ALA A 127 -4.26 9.04 -8.61
CA ALA A 127 -2.85 9.12 -8.24
C ALA A 127 -1.91 8.88 -9.42
N LEU A 128 -2.31 8.06 -10.40
CA LEU A 128 -1.57 7.88 -11.65
C LEU A 128 -1.63 9.12 -12.56
N SER A 129 -2.61 10.01 -12.44
CA SER A 129 -2.59 11.24 -13.24
C SER A 129 -1.49 12.22 -12.79
N TRP A 130 -0.86 11.97 -11.63
CA TRP A 130 0.20 12.80 -11.11
C TRP A 130 1.48 12.53 -11.88
N GLN A 131 1.96 13.57 -12.57
CA GLN A 131 3.20 13.51 -13.32
C GLN A 131 4.37 13.92 -12.42
N SER A 132 5.54 13.33 -12.64
CA SER A 132 6.79 13.77 -12.03
C SER A 132 7.86 13.90 -13.08
N MET A 133 8.41 15.10 -13.25
CA MET A 133 9.60 15.29 -14.09
C MET A 133 10.77 14.44 -13.60
N ALA A 134 10.86 14.17 -12.29
CA ALA A 134 11.91 13.34 -11.72
C ALA A 134 11.90 11.91 -12.27
N MET A 135 10.72 11.36 -12.58
CA MET A 135 10.60 10.03 -13.21
C MET A 135 11.17 10.00 -14.63
N SER A 136 11.03 11.09 -15.39
CA SER A 136 11.64 11.20 -16.72
C SER A 136 13.16 11.35 -16.65
N HIS A 137 13.68 11.98 -15.60
CA HIS A 137 15.12 12.20 -15.40
C HIS A 137 15.85 10.98 -14.81
N ASP A 138 15.18 10.19 -13.97
CA ASP A 138 15.74 8.98 -13.35
C ASP A 138 14.71 7.84 -13.36
N PRO A 139 14.49 7.16 -14.51
CA PRO A 139 13.46 6.13 -14.61
C PRO A 139 13.73 4.91 -13.74
N PHE A 140 14.98 4.64 -13.36
CA PHE A 140 15.33 3.49 -12.52
C PHE A 140 14.87 3.69 -11.07
N ALA A 141 14.90 4.93 -10.56
CA ALA A 141 14.30 5.25 -9.28
C ALA A 141 12.76 5.15 -9.25
N PHE A 142 12.10 4.91 -10.39
CA PHE A 142 10.64 4.82 -10.50
C PHE A 142 10.18 3.57 -11.26
N ALA A 143 11.00 2.51 -11.28
CA ALA A 143 10.72 1.29 -12.04
C ALA A 143 9.36 0.66 -11.66
N THR A 144 8.99 0.66 -10.39
CA THR A 144 7.69 0.15 -9.93
C THR A 144 6.54 0.99 -10.47
N HIS A 145 6.65 2.33 -10.45
CA HIS A 145 5.64 3.21 -11.03
C HIS A 145 5.46 2.96 -12.53
N ILE A 146 6.55 2.87 -13.29
CA ILE A 146 6.51 2.62 -14.74
C ILE A 146 5.73 1.33 -15.05
N ARG A 147 5.96 0.26 -14.28
CA ARG A 147 5.20 -0.98 -14.43
C ARG A 147 3.71 -0.78 -14.19
N VAL A 148 3.34 -0.03 -13.15
CA VAL A 148 1.93 0.21 -12.81
C VAL A 148 1.24 1.08 -13.85
N TYR A 149 1.93 2.08 -14.41
CA TYR A 149 1.43 2.87 -15.54
C TYR A 149 1.06 2.00 -16.73
N GLN A 150 1.91 1.06 -17.10
CA GLN A 150 1.65 0.13 -18.20
C GLN A 150 0.43 -0.76 -17.93
N GLN A 151 0.12 -1.05 -16.67
CA GLN A 151 -1.02 -1.87 -16.27
C GLN A 151 -2.32 -1.07 -16.19
N GLY A 152 -2.28 0.19 -15.72
CA GLY A 152 -3.46 1.01 -15.47
C GLY A 152 -4.01 1.77 -16.69
N ILE A 153 -3.22 1.88 -17.77
CA ILE A 153 -3.62 2.52 -19.04
C ILE A 153 -4.31 1.52 -20.00
N ASN A 154 -4.18 0.21 -19.74
CA ASN A 154 -4.85 -0.84 -20.50
C ASN A 154 -6.30 -1.08 -20.03
#